data_AF-A0A1E1W126-F1
#
_entry.id   AF-A0A1E1W126-F1
#
_cell.length_a   1.000
_cell.length_b   1.000
_cell.length_c   1.000
_cell.angle_alpha   90.00
_cell.angle_beta   90.00
_cell.angle_gamma   90.00
#
_symmetry.space_group_name_H-M   'P 1'
#
loop_
_entity.id
_entity.type
_entity.pdbx_description
1 polymer ?
#
loop_
_entity_poly.entity_id
_entity_poly.type
_entity_poly.pdbx_seq_one_letter_code
_entity_poly.pdbx_strand_id
1 'polypeptide(L)'
;EPAPAPRKDARKEKLSAKKLLKDLTFCKNLLCEMECHEHAWPFLIPVNTKQFPQYKKVIKSPMDLSTIRKKLQDNSYKCKEEFATDVRQIFSNCEVFNEDDSPVGRAGHNMRQFFEERWTQL
;
A
#
# COMPACT_ATOMS: atom_id res chain seq x y z
N GLU A 1 10.94 -43.49 -22.08
CA GLU A 1 11.80 -42.93 -21.02
C GLU A 1 10.95 -42.03 -20.13
N PRO A 2 10.89 -42.21 -18.80
CA PRO A 2 10.14 -41.30 -17.95
C PRO A 2 10.92 -39.99 -17.77
N ALA A 3 10.25 -38.86 -17.92
CA ALA A 3 10.87 -37.54 -17.71
C ALA A 3 11.44 -37.42 -16.29
N PRO A 4 12.60 -36.74 -16.10
CA PRO A 4 13.21 -36.60 -14.78
C PRO A 4 12.29 -35.82 -13.84
N ALA A 5 12.10 -36.35 -12.62
CA ALA A 5 11.30 -35.70 -11.60
C ALA A 5 11.86 -34.31 -11.24
N PRO A 6 11.02 -33.29 -10.96
CA PRO A 6 11.49 -31.94 -10.65
C PRO A 6 12.37 -31.92 -9.39
N ARG A 7 13.51 -31.21 -9.45
CA ARG A 7 14.39 -30.98 -8.28
C ARG A 7 13.60 -30.26 -7.16
N LYS A 8 13.84 -30.64 -5.90
CA LYS A 8 13.11 -30.13 -4.71
C LYS A 8 13.10 -28.59 -4.62
N ASP A 9 14.18 -27.94 -5.04
CA ASP A 9 14.34 -26.47 -5.01
C ASP A 9 13.38 -25.76 -5.98
N ALA A 10 13.25 -26.28 -7.21
CA ALA A 10 12.34 -25.73 -8.21
C ALA A 10 10.86 -25.84 -7.79
N ARG A 11 10.50 -26.82 -6.94
CA ARG A 11 9.14 -26.94 -6.39
C ARG A 11 8.88 -25.88 -5.32
N LYS A 12 9.87 -25.56 -4.49
CA LYS A 12 9.77 -24.55 -3.42
C LYS A 12 9.67 -23.13 -4.01
N GLU A 13 10.46 -22.82 -5.03
CA GLU A 13 10.40 -21.54 -5.76
C GLU A 13 9.05 -21.33 -6.46
N LYS A 14 8.51 -22.38 -7.09
CA LYS A 14 7.17 -22.32 -7.69
C LYS A 14 6.07 -22.07 -6.65
N LEU A 15 6.20 -22.63 -5.45
CA LEU A 15 5.24 -22.40 -4.35
C LEU A 15 5.35 -20.98 -3.79
N SER A 16 6.58 -20.45 -3.59
CA SER A 16 6.77 -19.07 -3.12
C SER A 16 6.28 -18.05 -4.15
N ALA A 17 6.54 -18.27 -5.44
CA ALA A 17 6.04 -17.42 -6.52
C ALA A 17 4.50 -17.42 -6.59
N LYS A 18 3.86 -18.59 -6.44
CA LYS A 18 2.39 -18.69 -6.37
C LYS A 18 1.81 -17.97 -5.16
N LYS A 19 2.46 -18.09 -3.99
CA LYS A 19 2.05 -17.38 -2.78
C LYS A 19 2.15 -15.87 -2.99
N LEU A 20 3.28 -15.39 -3.50
CA LEU A 20 3.49 -13.97 -3.80
C LEU A 20 2.43 -13.43 -4.77
N LEU A 21 2.10 -14.18 -5.83
CA LEU A 21 1.07 -13.77 -6.77
C LEU A 21 -0.31 -13.63 -6.11
N LYS A 22 -0.68 -14.57 -5.22
CA LYS A 22 -1.93 -14.52 -4.46
C LYS A 22 -1.95 -13.31 -3.53
N ASP A 23 -0.87 -13.11 -2.79
CA ASP A 23 -0.70 -12.00 -1.85
C ASP A 23 -0.81 -10.63 -2.58
N LEU A 24 -0.12 -10.47 -3.72
CA LEU A 24 -0.19 -9.24 -4.51
C LEU A 24 -1.54 -9.04 -5.20
N THR A 25 -2.27 -10.11 -5.52
CA THR A 25 -3.64 -10.01 -6.03
C THR A 25 -4.57 -9.44 -4.96
N PHE A 26 -4.43 -9.88 -3.71
CA PHE A 26 -5.16 -9.29 -2.61
C PHE A 26 -4.80 -7.81 -2.42
N CYS A 27 -3.51 -7.45 -2.42
CA CYS A 27 -3.09 -6.05 -2.28
C CYS A 27 -3.69 -5.15 -3.38
N LYS A 28 -3.79 -5.65 -4.62
CA LYS A 28 -4.45 -4.92 -5.72
C LYS A 28 -5.92 -4.68 -5.45
N ASN A 29 -6.65 -5.68 -4.96
CA ASN A 29 -8.08 -5.54 -4.63
C ASN A 29 -8.28 -4.56 -3.47
N LEU A 30 -7.49 -4.71 -2.41
CA LEU A 30 -7.55 -3.80 -1.26
C LEU A 30 -7.24 -2.36 -1.67
N LEU A 31 -6.25 -2.13 -2.53
CA LEU A 31 -5.97 -0.79 -3.05
C LEU A 31 -7.16 -0.20 -3.82
N CYS A 32 -7.84 -0.99 -4.66
CA CYS A 32 -9.03 -0.53 -5.38
C CYS A 32 -10.16 -0.14 -4.42
N GLU A 33 -10.38 -0.91 -3.35
CA GLU A 33 -11.38 -0.58 -2.33
C GLU A 33 -11.01 0.70 -1.57
N MET A 34 -9.73 0.86 -1.22
CA MET A 34 -9.22 2.08 -0.59
C MET A 34 -9.42 3.31 -1.47
N GLU A 35 -9.18 3.23 -2.77
CA GLU A 35 -9.38 4.35 -3.69
C GLU A 35 -10.86 4.73 -3.87
N CYS A 36 -11.77 3.76 -3.73
CA CYS A 36 -13.21 3.99 -3.79
C CYS A 36 -13.82 4.46 -2.46
N HIS A 37 -13.05 4.47 -1.37
CA HIS A 37 -13.53 4.85 -0.05
C HIS A 37 -13.82 6.36 0.03
N GLU A 38 -14.90 6.75 0.70
CA GLU A 38 -15.34 8.17 0.77
C GLU A 38 -14.31 9.12 1.42
N HIS A 39 -13.42 8.57 2.25
CA HIS A 39 -12.34 9.30 2.92
C HIS A 39 -10.98 9.23 2.22
N ALA A 40 -10.92 8.66 1.00
CA ALA A 40 -9.67 8.52 0.26
C ALA A 40 -9.16 9.83 -0.37
N TRP A 41 -10.03 10.84 -0.51
CA TRP A 41 -9.79 12.05 -1.29
C TRP A 41 -8.46 12.79 -1.01
N PRO A 42 -7.89 12.85 0.22
CA PRO A 42 -6.60 13.52 0.45
C PRO A 42 -5.40 12.69 -0.01
N PHE A 43 -5.60 11.38 -0.25
CA PHE A 43 -4.54 10.38 -0.39
C PHE A 43 -4.46 9.78 -1.80
N LEU A 44 -5.37 10.17 -2.71
CA LEU A 44 -5.43 9.62 -4.06
C LEU A 44 -4.18 9.91 -4.90
N ILE A 45 -3.59 11.10 -4.73
CA ILE A 45 -2.46 11.58 -5.52
C ILE A 45 -1.40 12.25 -4.62
N PRO A 46 -0.15 12.45 -5.10
CA PRO A 46 0.88 13.08 -4.30
C PRO A 46 0.49 14.51 -3.88
N VAL A 47 0.82 14.88 -2.65
CA VAL A 47 0.62 16.25 -2.15
C VAL A 47 1.41 17.25 -3.02
N ASN A 48 0.72 18.29 -3.48
CA ASN A 48 1.32 19.35 -4.28
C ASN A 48 2.25 20.24 -3.41
N THR A 49 3.53 19.91 -3.40
CA THR A 49 4.54 20.64 -2.60
C THR A 49 4.78 22.09 -3.05
N LYS A 50 4.30 22.51 -4.23
CA LYS A 50 4.30 23.94 -4.61
C LYS A 50 3.22 24.70 -3.84
N GLN A 51 2.06 24.08 -3.64
CA GLN A 51 0.96 24.65 -2.85
C GLN A 51 1.21 24.51 -1.34
N PHE A 52 1.89 23.43 -0.93
CA PHE A 52 2.26 23.17 0.46
C PHE A 52 3.79 23.08 0.63
N PRO A 53 4.53 24.20 0.55
CA PRO A 53 6.00 24.18 0.63
C PRO A 53 6.55 23.56 1.93
N GLN A 54 5.81 23.68 3.03
CA GLN A 54 6.21 23.10 4.32
C GLN A 54 6.13 21.57 4.32
N TYR A 55 5.30 20.96 3.47
CA TYR A 55 5.16 19.52 3.38
C TYR A 55 6.50 18.85 3.07
N LYS A 56 7.28 19.41 2.14
CA LYS A 56 8.61 18.90 1.79
C LYS A 56 9.63 19.02 2.93
N LYS A 57 9.43 19.97 3.86
CA LYS A 57 10.33 20.15 5.00
C LYS A 57 10.00 19.18 6.13
N VAL A 58 8.72 18.95 6.37
CA VAL A 58 8.20 18.12 7.47
C VAL A 58 8.23 16.64 7.09
N ILE A 59 7.64 16.29 5.94
CA ILE A 59 7.45 14.90 5.50
C ILE A 59 8.67 14.42 4.71
N LYS A 60 9.32 13.37 5.23
CA LYS A 60 10.58 12.82 4.67
C LYS A 60 10.35 11.78 3.59
N SER A 61 9.28 11.00 3.71
CA SER A 61 8.93 9.92 2.78
C SER A 61 7.49 10.10 2.32
N PRO A 62 7.21 11.01 1.35
CA PRO A 62 5.87 11.16 0.79
C PRO A 62 5.37 9.83 0.20
N MET A 63 4.08 9.56 0.39
CA MET A 63 3.40 8.40 -0.18
C MET A 63 1.94 8.75 -0.43
N ASP A 64 1.32 8.09 -1.42
CA ASP A 64 -0.07 8.25 -1.83
C ASP A 64 -0.52 7.00 -2.61
N LEU A 65 -1.84 6.84 -2.81
CA LEU A 65 -2.43 5.65 -3.41
C LEU A 65 -2.03 5.49 -4.89
N SER A 66 -1.87 6.57 -5.66
CA SER A 66 -1.40 6.48 -7.05
C SER A 66 0.06 6.01 -7.14
N THR A 67 0.91 6.41 -6.20
CA THR A 67 2.28 5.90 -6.09
C THR A 67 2.30 4.40 -5.75
N ILE A 68 1.47 3.96 -4.80
CA ILE A 68 1.33 2.53 -4.45
C ILE A 68 0.79 1.72 -5.65
N ARG A 69 -0.20 2.26 -6.38
CA ARG A 69 -0.72 1.68 -7.62
C ARG A 69 0.38 1.43 -8.63
N LYS A 70 1.21 2.45 -8.86
CA LYS A 70 2.36 2.35 -9.77
C LYS A 70 3.34 1.28 -9.31
N LYS A 71 3.69 1.24 -8.02
CA LYS A 71 4.58 0.20 -7.46
C LYS A 71 4.02 -1.21 -7.62
N LEU A 72 2.71 -1.41 -7.51
CA LEU A 72 2.06 -2.69 -7.81
C LEU A 72 2.10 -3.06 -9.30
N GLN A 73 1.93 -2.08 -10.19
CA GLN A 73 2.01 -2.29 -11.65
C GLN A 73 3.43 -2.63 -12.11
N ASP A 74 4.42 -1.96 -11.51
CA ASP A 74 5.84 -2.16 -11.78
C ASP A 74 6.41 -3.42 -11.07
N ASN A 75 5.57 -4.21 -10.39
CA ASN A 75 5.96 -5.37 -9.57
C ASN A 75 7.10 -5.05 -8.57
N SER A 76 7.08 -3.85 -7.99
CA SER A 76 8.14 -3.36 -7.10
C SER A 76 8.10 -3.99 -5.70
N TYR A 77 6.99 -4.62 -5.33
CA TYR A 77 6.81 -5.26 -4.03
C TYR A 77 7.26 -6.73 -4.06
N LYS A 78 8.20 -7.09 -3.19
CA LYS A 78 8.73 -8.45 -3.02
C LYS A 78 7.89 -9.30 -2.07
N CYS A 79 7.12 -8.65 -1.21
CA CYS A 79 6.14 -9.28 -0.33
C CYS A 79 5.01 -8.29 0.00
N LYS A 80 3.94 -8.81 0.58
CA LYS A 80 2.76 -8.01 0.94
C LYS A 80 3.04 -7.00 2.05
N GLU A 81 4.00 -7.29 2.92
CA GLU A 81 4.38 -6.43 4.04
C GLU A 81 5.00 -5.11 3.55
N GLU A 82 5.69 -5.11 2.41
CA GLU A 82 6.21 -3.89 1.80
C GLU A 82 5.08 -2.99 1.29
N PHE A 83 4.00 -3.57 0.72
CA PHE A 83 2.79 -2.83 0.36
C PHE A 83 2.12 -2.22 1.60
N ALA A 84 1.95 -2.99 2.68
CA ALA A 84 1.35 -2.50 3.92
C ALA A 84 2.19 -1.39 4.56
N THR A 85 3.51 -1.45 4.42
CA THR A 85 4.43 -0.42 4.92
C THR A 85 4.17 0.91 4.20
N ASP A 86 4.04 0.91 2.87
CA ASP A 86 3.73 2.14 2.12
C ASP A 86 2.32 2.66 2.43
N VAL A 87 1.33 1.77 2.58
CA VAL A 87 -0.02 2.19 2.96
C VAL A 87 0.00 2.87 4.33
N ARG A 88 0.65 2.27 5.33
CA ARG A 88 0.78 2.87 6.67
C ARG A 88 1.58 4.18 6.65
N GLN A 89 2.54 4.33 5.72
CA GLN A 89 3.28 5.58 5.55
C GLN A 89 2.39 6.75 5.16
N ILE A 90 1.32 6.52 4.36
CA ILE A 90 0.33 7.55 4.04
C ILE A 90 -0.28 8.11 5.33
N PHE A 91 -0.72 7.23 6.23
CA PHE A 91 -1.40 7.62 7.47
C PHE A 91 -0.44 8.24 8.49
N SER A 92 0.78 7.72 8.61
CA SER A 92 1.80 8.34 9.47
C SER A 92 2.19 9.72 8.98
N ASN A 93 2.26 9.94 7.65
CA ASN A 93 2.47 11.29 7.10
C ASN A 93 1.28 12.21 7.40
N CYS A 94 0.06 11.67 7.33
CA CYS A 94 -1.16 12.41 7.63
C CYS A 94 -1.16 12.94 9.06
N GLU A 95 -0.87 12.07 10.04
CA GLU A 95 -0.79 12.43 11.48
C GLU A 95 0.33 13.42 11.77
N VAL A 96 1.48 13.32 11.08
CA VAL A 96 2.59 14.26 11.28
C VAL A 96 2.28 15.66 10.74
N PHE A 97 1.50 15.77 9.67
CA PHE A 97 1.27 17.05 8.99
C PHE A 97 -0.04 17.74 9.37
N ASN A 98 -1.05 16.98 9.80
CA ASN A 98 -2.39 17.48 10.04
C ASN A 98 -2.81 17.24 11.49
N GLU A 99 -3.54 18.20 12.06
CA GLU A 99 -4.22 18.01 13.35
C GLU A 99 -5.26 16.89 13.25
N ASP A 100 -5.43 16.10 14.31
CA ASP A 100 -6.34 14.96 14.35
C ASP A 100 -7.80 15.35 14.03
N ASP A 101 -8.24 16.49 14.56
CA ASP A 101 -9.59 17.03 14.37
C ASP A 101 -9.75 17.85 13.07
N SER A 102 -8.74 17.88 12.21
CA SER A 102 -8.91 18.45 10.87
C SER A 102 -9.71 17.50 9.96
N PRO A 103 -10.34 17.99 8.87
CA PRO A 103 -11.00 17.11 7.90
C PRO A 103 -10.06 16.03 7.32
N VAL A 104 -8.79 16.37 7.11
CA VAL A 104 -7.78 15.43 6.58
C VAL A 104 -7.33 14.45 7.67
N GLY A 105 -7.12 14.91 8.90
CA GLY A 105 -6.77 14.08 10.06
C GLY A 105 -7.81 12.99 10.30
N ARG A 106 -9.10 13.37 10.39
CA ARG A 106 -10.21 12.42 10.49
C ARG A 106 -10.27 11.45 9.31
N ALA A 107 -10.07 11.91 8.09
CA ALA A 107 -10.03 11.04 6.92
C ALA A 107 -8.88 10.02 7.02
N GLY A 108 -7.70 10.43 7.50
CA GLY A 108 -6.55 9.56 7.75
C GLY A 108 -6.84 8.48 8.77
N HIS A 109 -7.47 8.84 9.90
CA HIS A 109 -7.88 7.88 10.94
C HIS A 109 -8.88 6.84 10.42
N ASN A 110 -9.92 7.28 9.70
CA ASN A 110 -10.90 6.36 9.12
C ASN A 110 -10.27 5.43 8.06
N MET A 111 -9.41 5.96 7.19
CA MET A 111 -8.72 5.15 6.19
C MET A 111 -7.74 4.15 6.82
N ARG A 112 -7.04 4.54 7.90
CA ARG A 112 -6.19 3.63 8.68
C ARG A 112 -7.01 2.49 9.26
N GLN A 113 -8.13 2.80 9.91
CA GLN A 113 -9.01 1.78 10.47
C GLN A 113 -9.51 0.82 9.40
N PHE A 114 -10.05 1.34 8.29
CA PHE A 114 -10.51 0.54 7.16
C PHE A 114 -9.42 -0.39 6.63
N PHE A 115 -8.20 0.13 6.44
CA PHE A 115 -7.07 -0.65 5.97
C PHE A 115 -6.72 -1.78 6.94
N GLU A 116 -6.57 -1.51 8.23
CA GLU A 116 -6.17 -2.54 9.21
C GLU A 116 -7.25 -3.62 9.36
N GLU A 117 -8.53 -3.26 9.38
CA GLU A 117 -9.64 -4.21 9.41
C GLU A 117 -9.60 -5.15 8.20
N ARG A 118 -9.46 -4.60 6.99
CA ARG A 118 -9.32 -5.40 5.76
C ARG A 118 -8.04 -6.23 5.76
N TRP A 119 -6.94 -5.69 6.27
CA TRP A 119 -5.64 -6.36 6.30
C TRP A 119 -5.64 -7.62 7.17
N THR A 120 -6.42 -7.67 8.26
CA THR A 120 -6.54 -8.85 9.12
C THR A 120 -7.29 -10.02 8.46
N GLN A 121 -8.05 -9.78 7.39
CA GLN A 121 -8.80 -10.81 6.67
C GLN A 121 -7.95 -11.59 5.65
N LEU A 122 -6.64 -11.34 5.62
CA LEU A 122 -5.67 -11.92 4.70
C LEU A 122 -5.02 -13.22 5.23
#